data_AF-A0AAN9DIY6-F1
#
_entry.id   AF-A0AAN9DIY6-F1
#
_cell.length_a   1.000
_cell.length_b   1.000
_cell.length_c   1.000
_cell.angle_alpha   90.00
_cell.angle_beta   90.00
_cell.angle_gamma   90.00
#
_symmetry.space_group_name_H-M   'P 1'
#
loop_
_entity.id
_entity.type
_entity.pdbx_description
1 polymer ?
#
loop_
_entity_poly.entity_id
_entity_poly.type
_entity_poly.pdbx_seq_one_letter_code
_entity_poly.pdbx_strand_id
1 'polypeptide(L)'
;MSLHNTLSQEAKLKELPDYKKRLTHHLSLIGGANPGEATRRIMRAVASSSVWKNYSLHGKKGKKTLLHTAVYQVIKRAIMLSRSGIQDKAVEELVTNVLKHAPCPQ
;
A
#
# COMPACT_ATOMS: atom_id res chain seq x y z
N MET A 1 -4.26 -23.00 1.76
CA MET A 1 -5.56 -22.30 1.55
C MET A 1 -5.36 -20.88 2.06
N SER A 2 -5.43 -19.76 1.33
CA SER A 2 -5.93 -19.44 -0.01
C SER A 2 -5.29 -18.09 -0.40
N LEU A 3 -4.62 -17.99 -1.55
CA LEU A 3 -3.99 -16.74 -2.02
C LEU A 3 -4.56 -16.34 -3.40
N HIS A 4 -5.88 -16.31 -3.49
CA HIS A 4 -6.58 -16.02 -4.74
C HIS A 4 -7.73 -15.04 -4.45
N ASN A 5 -7.44 -13.75 -4.24
CA ASN A 5 -8.38 -12.66 -4.56
C ASN A 5 -7.86 -11.22 -4.44
N THR A 6 -6.67 -10.90 -4.93
CA THR A 6 -6.12 -9.53 -4.80
C THR A 6 -6.76 -8.52 -5.78
N LEU A 7 -7.25 -8.97 -6.93
CA LEU A 7 -7.93 -8.11 -7.92
C LEU A 7 -9.38 -7.76 -7.55
N SER A 8 -10.07 -8.58 -6.75
CA SER A 8 -11.44 -8.27 -6.29
C SER A 8 -11.50 -7.19 -5.21
N GLN A 9 -10.36 -6.79 -4.62
CA GLN A 9 -10.35 -5.75 -3.58
C GLN A 9 -10.33 -4.33 -4.17
N GLU A 10 -9.74 -4.10 -5.35
CA GLU A 10 -9.73 -2.75 -5.98
C GLU A 10 -11.15 -2.29 -6.40
N ALA A 11 -11.99 -3.20 -6.90
CA ALA A 11 -13.39 -2.89 -7.22
C ALA A 11 -14.19 -2.54 -5.94
N LYS A 12 -14.02 -3.32 -4.87
CA LYS A 12 -14.69 -3.09 -3.58
C LYS A 12 -14.21 -1.82 -2.86
N LEU A 13 -12.94 -1.42 -3.03
CA LEU A 13 -12.44 -0.14 -2.52
C LEU A 13 -13.13 1.08 -3.14
N LYS A 14 -13.61 0.95 -4.38
CA LYS A 14 -14.30 2.02 -5.11
C LYS A 14 -15.78 2.13 -4.74
N GLU A 15 -16.43 1.02 -4.43
CA GLU A 15 -17.88 0.99 -4.18
C GLU A 15 -18.28 1.26 -2.72
N LEU A 16 -17.42 0.99 -1.72
CA LEU A 16 -17.81 1.05 -0.31
C LEU A 16 -16.88 1.94 0.54
N PRO A 17 -17.33 3.14 0.99
CA PRO A 17 -16.53 4.00 1.87
C PRO A 17 -16.22 3.35 3.24
N ASP A 18 -17.13 2.52 3.75
CA ASP A 18 -16.93 1.74 4.98
C ASP A 18 -15.85 0.66 4.82
N TYR A 19 -15.73 0.07 3.63
CA TYR A 19 -14.67 -0.89 3.34
C TYR A 19 -13.29 -0.22 3.38
N LYS A 20 -13.18 1.01 2.84
CA LYS A 20 -11.96 1.82 2.91
C LYS A 20 -11.53 2.09 4.36
N LYS A 21 -12.47 2.46 5.24
CA LYS A 21 -12.20 2.71 6.66
C LYS A 21 -11.75 1.44 7.38
N ARG A 22 -12.48 0.33 7.21
CA ARG A 22 -12.13 -0.97 7.80
C ARG A 22 -10.76 -1.44 7.32
N LEU A 23 -10.46 -1.30 6.03
CA LEU A 23 -9.17 -1.67 5.47
C LEU A 23 -8.04 -0.79 6.03
N THR A 24 -8.25 0.53 6.10
CA THR A 24 -7.26 1.44 6.71
C THR A 24 -6.94 1.04 8.15
N HIS A 25 -7.97 0.74 8.94
CA HIS A 25 -7.81 0.33 10.34
C HIS A 25 -7.13 -1.04 10.45
N HIS A 26 -7.53 -2.01 9.62
CA HIS A 26 -6.89 -3.32 9.59
C HIS A 26 -5.39 -3.20 9.22
N LEU A 27 -5.07 -2.36 8.24
CA LEU A 27 -3.70 -2.10 7.83
C LEU A 27 -2.89 -1.35 8.90
N SER A 28 -3.49 -0.42 9.64
CA SER A 28 -2.79 0.25 10.75
C SER A 28 -2.43 -0.72 11.87
N LEU A 29 -3.24 -1.78 12.08
CA LEU A 29 -2.97 -2.85 13.06
C LEU A 29 -1.87 -3.81 12.62
N ILE A 30 -1.67 -4.00 11.30
CA ILE A 30 -0.61 -4.87 10.72
C ILE A 30 0.80 -4.27 10.88
N GLY A 31 0.89 -2.96 11.16
CA GLY A 31 2.14 -2.20 11.23
C GLY A 31 3.29 -2.88 11.99
N GLY A 32 4.52 -2.46 11.70
CA GLY A 32 5.74 -2.98 12.32
C GLY A 32 6.40 -1.97 13.25
N ALA A 33 7.41 -2.42 14.01
CA ALA A 33 8.19 -1.57 14.91
C ALA A 33 8.83 -0.36 14.20
N ASN A 34 9.19 -0.53 12.92
CA ASN A 34 9.84 0.46 12.08
C ASN A 34 8.95 0.92 10.91
N PRO A 35 9.08 2.16 10.43
CA PRO A 35 8.16 2.73 9.46
C PRO A 35 8.32 2.08 8.07
N GLY A 36 9.54 1.67 7.70
CA GLY A 36 9.80 0.90 6.49
C GLY A 36 9.22 -0.50 6.54
N GLU A 37 9.30 -1.19 7.69
CA GLU A 37 8.66 -2.49 7.86
C GLU A 37 7.14 -2.39 7.85
N ALA A 38 6.57 -1.42 8.57
CA ALA A 38 5.14 -1.14 8.54
C ALA A 38 4.66 -0.90 7.10
N THR A 39 5.38 -0.06 6.35
CA THR A 39 5.07 0.21 4.94
C THR A 39 5.11 -1.06 4.09
N ARG A 40 6.13 -1.91 4.24
CA ARG A 40 6.25 -3.19 3.51
C ARG A 40 5.11 -4.14 3.83
N ARG A 41 4.76 -4.30 5.11
CA ARG A 41 3.69 -5.20 5.56
C ARG A 41 2.32 -4.70 5.09
N ILE A 42 2.05 -3.41 5.22
CA ILE A 42 0.83 -2.76 4.72
C ILE A 42 0.71 -2.95 3.21
N MET A 43 1.77 -2.68 2.44
CA MET A 43 1.75 -2.85 0.99
C MET A 43 1.55 -4.32 0.58
N ARG A 44 2.17 -5.29 1.26
CA ARG A 44 1.94 -6.72 1.02
C ARG A 44 0.51 -7.16 1.35
N ALA A 45 -0.08 -6.61 2.40
CA ALA A 45 -1.45 -6.91 2.79
C ALA A 45 -2.48 -6.35 1.79
N VAL A 46 -2.15 -5.22 1.14
CA VAL A 46 -2.99 -4.61 0.11
C VAL A 46 -2.89 -5.33 -1.22
N ALA A 47 -1.67 -5.60 -1.69
CA ALA A 47 -1.47 -6.31 -2.95
C ALA A 47 -0.16 -7.11 -3.01
N SER A 48 -0.12 -8.11 -3.90
CA SER A 48 1.08 -8.90 -4.15
C SER A 48 2.13 -8.12 -4.94
N SER A 49 3.41 -8.50 -4.82
CA SER A 49 4.53 -7.91 -5.58
C SER A 49 4.28 -7.89 -7.09
N SER A 50 3.59 -8.90 -7.63
CA SER A 50 3.20 -8.99 -9.04
C SER A 50 2.24 -7.89 -9.50
N VAL A 51 1.47 -7.31 -8.58
CA VAL A 51 0.65 -6.12 -8.85
C VAL A 51 1.54 -4.89 -8.77
N TRP A 52 2.28 -4.72 -7.66
CA TRP A 52 3.13 -3.57 -7.41
C TRP A 52 4.19 -3.32 -8.50
N LYS A 53 4.71 -4.36 -9.16
CA LYS A 53 5.69 -4.21 -10.25
C LYS A 53 5.15 -3.38 -11.42
N ASN A 54 3.84 -3.38 -11.64
CA ASN A 54 3.16 -2.63 -12.70
C ASN A 54 2.86 -1.18 -12.30
N TYR A 55 3.05 -0.82 -11.02
CA TYR A 55 2.81 0.51 -10.49
C TYR A 55 4.13 1.20 -10.15
N SER A 56 4.12 2.52 -10.19
CA SER A 56 5.21 3.37 -9.75
C SER A 56 4.59 4.58 -9.07
N LEU A 57 5.29 5.20 -8.11
CA LEU A 57 4.74 6.32 -7.36
C LEU A 57 4.24 7.42 -8.33
N HIS A 58 5.08 7.83 -9.29
CA HIS A 58 4.78 8.87 -10.29
C HIS A 58 4.52 8.30 -11.70
N GLY A 59 4.33 6.99 -11.85
CA GLY A 59 4.13 6.38 -13.19
C GLY A 59 5.38 6.41 -14.09
N LYS A 60 6.59 6.32 -13.52
CA LYS A 60 7.83 6.28 -14.32
C LYS A 60 7.99 4.96 -15.07
N LYS A 61 8.61 5.01 -16.26
CA LYS A 61 8.92 3.85 -17.14
C LYS A 61 7.67 3.08 -17.63
N GLY A 62 6.60 3.79 -18.03
CA GLY A 62 5.38 3.17 -18.56
C GLY A 62 4.53 2.42 -17.53
N LYS A 63 4.84 2.56 -16.23
CA LYS A 63 4.08 1.97 -15.12
C LYS A 63 2.90 2.85 -14.74
N LYS A 64 1.86 2.26 -14.16
CA LYS A 64 0.69 2.99 -13.65
C LYS A 64 1.06 3.88 -12.45
N THR A 65 0.49 5.07 -12.38
CA THR A 65 0.69 6.00 -11.27
C THR A 65 -0.06 5.54 -10.02
N LEU A 66 0.66 5.36 -8.91
CA LEU A 66 0.06 4.97 -7.63
C LEU A 66 -0.45 6.18 -6.85
N LEU A 67 0.24 7.32 -6.91
CA LEU A 67 -0.04 8.52 -6.11
C LEU A 67 -1.52 8.97 -6.17
N HIS A 68 -2.14 8.85 -7.35
CA HIS A 68 -3.50 9.31 -7.61
C HIS A 68 -4.59 8.25 -7.37
N THR A 69 -4.22 7.09 -6.81
CA THR A 69 -5.16 5.99 -6.57
C THR A 69 -5.77 6.04 -5.16
N ALA A 70 -6.99 5.53 -5.01
CA ALA A 70 -7.63 5.36 -3.71
C ALA A 70 -6.81 4.45 -2.78
N VAL A 71 -6.09 3.49 -3.36
CA VAL A 71 -5.20 2.57 -2.64
C VAL A 71 -4.07 3.31 -1.93
N TYR A 72 -3.43 4.27 -2.60
CA TYR A 72 -2.39 5.09 -1.99
C TYR A 72 -2.91 5.91 -0.81
N GLN A 73 -4.10 6.50 -0.94
CA GLN A 73 -4.74 7.23 0.15
C GLN A 73 -4.98 6.35 1.39
N VAL A 74 -5.38 5.09 1.19
CA VAL A 74 -5.54 4.11 2.28
C VAL A 74 -4.20 3.78 2.92
N ILE A 75 -3.18 3.46 2.12
CA ILE A 75 -1.85 3.10 2.61
C ILE A 75 -1.25 4.25 3.41
N LYS A 76 -1.27 5.46 2.85
CA LYS A 76 -0.78 6.67 3.51
C LYS A 76 -1.45 6.87 4.87
N ARG A 77 -2.78 6.78 4.90
CA ARG A 77 -3.55 6.96 6.13
C ARG A 77 -3.30 5.86 7.16
N ALA A 78 -3.14 4.61 6.72
CA ALA A 78 -2.80 3.49 7.59
C ALA A 78 -1.41 3.65 8.23
N ILE A 79 -0.42 4.12 7.45
CA ILE A 79 0.94 4.40 7.95
C ILE A 79 0.93 5.55 8.96
N MET A 80 0.22 6.64 8.66
CA MET A 80 0.07 7.78 9.57
C MET A 80 -0.69 7.43 10.85
N LEU A 81 -1.65 6.52 10.79
CA LEU A 81 -2.37 6.00 11.97
C LEU A 81 -1.49 5.07 12.81
N SER A 82 -0.71 4.21 12.15
CA SER A 82 0.21 3.30 12.84
C SER A 82 1.38 4.06 13.50
N ARG A 83 1.80 5.20 12.92
CA ARG A 83 2.81 6.09 13.49
C ARG A 83 2.39 7.55 13.40
N SER A 84 1.95 8.09 14.54
CA SER A 84 1.74 9.52 14.72
C SER A 84 3.06 10.28 14.60
N GLY A 85 3.14 11.22 13.64
CA GLY A 85 4.29 12.13 13.49
C GLY A 85 5.19 11.88 12.28
N ILE A 86 4.89 10.88 11.44
CA ILE A 86 5.62 10.72 10.17
C ILE A 86 5.13 11.76 9.14
N GLN A 87 6.07 12.43 8.47
CA GLN A 87 5.73 13.40 7.42
C GLN A 87 5.33 12.70 6.13
N ASP A 88 4.43 13.33 5.36
CA ASP A 88 3.96 12.84 4.07
C ASP A 88 5.11 12.48 3.12
N LYS A 89 6.14 13.33 3.05
CA LYS A 89 7.33 13.13 2.24
C LYS A 89 8.09 11.86 2.63
N ALA A 90 8.21 11.59 3.93
CA ALA A 90 8.85 10.37 4.41
C ALA A 90 8.02 9.13 4.06
N VAL A 91 6.69 9.21 4.11
CA VAL A 91 5.81 8.12 3.66
C VAL A 91 5.99 7.85 2.16
N GLU A 92 6.06 8.89 1.34
CA GLU A 92 6.31 8.78 -0.11
C GLU A 92 7.64 8.10 -0.42
N GLU A 93 8.71 8.48 0.29
CA GLU A 93 10.02 7.86 0.14
C GLU A 93 10.01 6.39 0.56
N LEU A 94 9.33 6.04 1.64
CA LEU A 94 9.17 4.66 2.10
C LEU A 94 8.39 3.83 1.07
N VAL A 95 7.25 4.31 0.61
CA VAL A 95 6.44 3.62 -0.42
C VAL A 95 7.25 3.46 -1.70
N THR A 96 7.98 4.50 -2.12
CA THR A 96 8.87 4.42 -3.28
C THR A 96 9.98 3.40 -3.08
N ASN A 97 10.59 3.35 -1.90
CA ASN A 97 11.63 2.39 -1.57
C ASN A 97 11.08 0.96 -1.64
N VAL A 98 9.87 0.73 -1.12
CA VAL A 98 9.18 -0.56 -1.24
C VAL A 98 8.84 -0.91 -2.68
N LEU A 99 8.38 0.03 -3.51
CA LEU A 99 8.15 -0.23 -4.94
C LEU A 99 9.44 -0.51 -5.71
N LYS A 100 10.55 0.14 -5.34
CA LYS A 100 11.88 -0.09 -5.92
C LYS A 100 12.48 -1.43 -5.51
N HIS A 101 12.28 -1.83 -4.25
CA HIS A 101 12.79 -3.07 -3.67
C HIS A 101 11.74 -4.19 -3.62
N ALA A 102 10.59 -4.02 -4.28
CA ALA A 102 9.57 -5.06 -4.35
C ALA A 102 10.24 -6.27 -5.01
N PRO A 103 10.54 -7.34 -4.26
CA PRO A 103 11.38 -8.40 -4.77
C PRO A 103 10.64 -9.08 -5.91
N CYS A 104 11.35 -9.37 -7.01
CA CYS A 104 11.00 -10.52 -7.83
C CYS A 104 10.87 -11.70 -6.87
N PRO A 105 9.73 -12.41 -6.83
CA PRO A 105 9.61 -13.60 -6.00
C PRO A 105 10.76 -14.56 -6.35
N GLN A 106 11.54 -14.95 -5.33
CA GLN A 106 12.28 -16.21 -5.36
C GLN A 106 11.31 -17.34 -5.06
#